data_AF-A0A075LHI7-F1
#
_entry.id   AF-A0A075LHI7-F1
#
_cell.length_a   1.000
_cell.length_b   1.000
_cell.length_c   1.000
_cell.angle_alpha   90.00
_cell.angle_beta   90.00
_cell.angle_gamma   90.00
#
_symmetry.space_group_name_H-M   'P 1'
#
loop_
_entity.id
_entity.type
_entity.pdbx_description
1 polymer ?
#
loop_
_entity_poly.entity_id
_entity_poly.type
_entity_poly.pdbx_seq_one_letter_code
_entity_poly.pdbx_strand_id
1 'polypeptide(L)'
;MINILKLVYDGKLSEDDAYEAIDEITDKFHRDELEGSIREDLKMDIHEWTAYAYGIDLSILATWRVEGWPRFCANCMQIINYDDGFVILDEELVCTKC
;
A
#
# COMPACT_ATOMS: atom_id res chain seq x y z
N MET A 1 4.20 15.45 2.84
CA MET A 1 2.96 14.72 2.51
C MET A 1 2.58 14.76 1.03
N ILE A 2 2.77 13.64 0.33
CA ILE A 2 2.43 13.36 -1.07
C ILE A 2 1.36 12.26 -1.12
N ASN A 3 0.37 12.35 -2.00
CA ASN A 3 -0.60 11.25 -2.19
C ASN A 3 -0.10 10.32 -3.30
N ILE A 4 0.83 9.44 -2.93
CA ILE A 4 1.63 8.71 -3.89
C ILE A 4 0.80 7.73 -4.73
N LEU A 5 -0.11 6.97 -4.09
CA LEU A 5 -0.99 6.03 -4.77
C LEU A 5 -1.93 6.74 -5.76
N LYS A 6 -2.41 7.94 -5.42
CA LYS A 6 -3.24 8.72 -6.36
C LYS A 6 -2.44 9.22 -7.56
N LEU A 7 -1.17 9.56 -7.38
CA LEU A 7 -0.30 10.01 -8.47
C LEU A 7 0.06 8.86 -9.42
N VAL A 8 0.31 7.67 -8.88
CA VAL A 8 0.51 6.44 -9.65
C VAL A 8 -0.75 6.11 -10.45
N TYR A 9 -1.93 6.08 -9.80
CA TYR A 9 -3.20 5.82 -10.48
C TYR A 9 -3.49 6.81 -11.62
N ASP A 10 -3.23 8.11 -11.39
CA ASP A 10 -3.46 9.15 -12.39
C ASP A 10 -2.44 9.14 -13.54
N GLY A 11 -1.43 8.26 -13.50
CA GLY A 11 -0.31 8.25 -14.45
C GLY A 11 0.56 9.51 -14.39
N LYS A 12 0.51 10.24 -13.27
CA LYS A 12 1.32 11.46 -13.05
C LYS A 12 2.69 11.16 -12.45
N LEU A 13 2.86 9.95 -11.94
CA LEU A 13 4.11 9.41 -11.41
C LEU A 13 4.21 7.98 -11.94
N SER A 14 5.36 7.62 -12.52
CA SER A 14 5.61 6.22 -12.88
C SER A 14 5.78 5.38 -11.61
N GLU A 15 5.64 4.06 -11.73
CA GLU A 15 5.83 3.16 -10.61
C GLU A 15 7.28 3.18 -10.10
N ASP A 16 8.25 3.20 -11.02
CA ASP A 16 9.67 3.35 -10.69
C ASP A 16 9.95 4.67 -9.94
N ASP A 17 9.46 5.80 -10.46
CA ASP A 17 9.62 7.10 -9.78
C ASP A 17 8.92 7.13 -8.41
N ALA A 18 7.83 6.37 -8.26
CA ALA A 18 7.12 6.25 -6.99
C ALA A 18 7.94 5.46 -5.97
N TYR A 19 8.57 4.36 -6.36
CA TYR A 19 9.50 3.64 -5.48
C TYR A 19 10.69 4.51 -5.08
N GLU A 20 11.30 5.25 -6.01
CA GLU A 20 12.38 6.19 -5.70
C GLU A 20 11.94 7.25 -4.68
N ALA A 21 10.72 7.79 -4.83
CA ALA A 21 10.18 8.76 -3.88
C ALA A 21 9.93 8.16 -2.48
N ILE A 22 9.49 6.90 -2.39
CA ILE A 22 9.32 6.20 -1.11
C ILE A 22 10.67 5.95 -0.44
N ASP A 23 11.68 5.54 -1.20
CA ASP A 23 13.03 5.34 -0.71
C ASP A 23 13.60 6.65 -0.15
N GLU A 24 13.44 7.76 -0.88
CA GLU A 24 13.89 9.09 -0.43
C GLU A 24 13.20 9.50 0.89
N ILE A 25 11.89 9.28 1.01
CA ILE A 25 11.13 9.59 2.23
C ILE A 25 11.58 8.70 3.39
N THR A 26 11.79 7.41 3.14
CA THR A 26 12.26 6.45 4.15
C THR A 26 13.65 6.82 4.65
N ASP A 27 14.54 7.21 3.75
CA ASP A 27 15.88 7.70 4.06
C ASP A 27 15.86 8.98 4.90
N LYS A 28 14.99 9.93 4.56
CA LYS A 28 14.78 11.14 5.36
C LYS A 28 14.24 10.81 6.76
N PHE A 29 13.33 9.86 6.86
CA PHE A 29 12.81 9.38 8.15
C PHE A 29 13.93 8.77 9.02
N HIS A 30 14.80 7.93 8.45
CA HIS A 30 15.94 7.35 9.17
C HIS A 30 17.02 8.37 9.58
N ARG A 31 17.05 9.56 8.96
CA ARG A 31 17.94 10.67 9.33
C ARG A 31 17.31 11.66 10.31
N ASP A 32 16.14 11.35 10.87
CA ASP A 32 15.36 12.25 11.73
C ASP A 32 15.02 13.60 11.05
N GLU A 33 14.94 13.62 9.72
CA GLU A 33 14.60 14.82 8.91
C GLU A 33 13.09 14.99 8.70
N LEU A 34 12.29 14.00 9.11
CA LEU A 34 10.82 14.01 9.04
C LEU A 34 10.22 13.88 10.44
N GLU A 35 9.33 14.79 10.77
CA GLU A 35 8.49 14.69 11.96
C GLU A 35 7.24 13.87 11.62
N GLY A 36 7.10 12.65 12.16
CA GLY A 36 5.91 11.82 11.98
C GLY A 36 6.22 10.40 11.53
N SER A 37 5.33 9.80 10.75
CA SER A 37 5.51 8.45 10.19
C SER A 37 5.53 8.45 8.67
N ILE A 38 6.31 7.53 8.07
CA ILE A 38 6.44 7.39 6.60
C ILE A 38 5.05 7.28 5.94
N ARG A 39 4.14 6.48 6.49
CA ARG A 39 2.77 6.32 5.96
C ARG A 39 1.99 7.63 5.87
N GLU A 40 2.16 8.54 6.83
CA GLU A 40 1.47 9.83 6.86
C GLU A 40 2.02 10.76 5.77
N ASP A 41 3.33 10.71 5.54
CA ASP A 41 3.96 11.43 4.45
C ASP A 41 3.60 10.89 3.06
N LEU A 42 3.35 9.59 2.94
CA LEU A 42 2.86 8.97 1.71
C LEU A 42 1.33 9.02 1.54
N LYS A 43 0.62 9.56 2.54
CA LYS A 43 -0.87 9.56 2.62
C LYS A 43 -1.48 8.17 2.47
N MET A 44 -0.77 7.15 2.95
CA MET A 44 -1.26 5.78 3.07
C MET A 44 -1.98 5.58 4.40
N ASP A 45 -3.14 4.94 4.37
CA ASP A 45 -3.76 4.41 5.58
C ASP A 45 -3.02 3.16 6.08
N ILE A 46 -3.48 2.59 7.20
CA ILE A 46 -2.81 1.43 7.80
C ILE A 46 -2.89 0.17 6.93
N HIS A 47 -3.98 -0.04 6.19
CA HIS A 47 -4.14 -1.19 5.31
C HIS A 47 -3.28 -1.04 4.07
N GLU A 48 -3.26 0.15 3.46
CA GLU A 48 -2.41 0.47 2.32
C GLU A 48 -0.93 0.27 2.67
N TRP A 49 -0.49 0.84 3.79
CA TRP A 49 0.88 0.66 4.28
C TRP A 49 1.21 -0.81 4.56
N THR A 50 0.26 -1.56 5.12
CA THR A 50 0.44 -2.99 5.41
C THR A 50 0.58 -3.81 4.12
N ALA A 51 -0.27 -3.57 3.12
CA ALA A 51 -0.18 -4.26 1.84
C ALA A 51 1.14 -3.95 1.12
N TYR A 52 1.56 -2.67 1.11
CA TYR A 52 2.86 -2.26 0.62
C TYR A 52 4.02 -2.97 1.35
N ALA A 53 3.97 -3.04 2.69
CA ALA A 53 4.98 -3.74 3.48
C ALA A 53 5.02 -5.27 3.21
N TYR A 54 3.91 -5.86 2.74
CA TYR A 54 3.85 -7.24 2.26
C TYR A 54 4.32 -7.40 0.80
N GLY A 55 4.79 -6.33 0.16
CA GLY A 55 5.40 -6.37 -1.16
C GLY A 55 4.42 -6.31 -2.33
N ILE A 56 3.23 -5.74 -2.13
CA ILE A 56 2.33 -5.50 -3.25
C ILE A 56 2.85 -4.36 -4.14
N ASP A 57 2.65 -4.52 -5.45
CA ASP A 57 2.94 -3.48 -6.43
C ASP A 57 2.11 -2.22 -6.19
N LEU A 58 2.75 -1.06 -6.35
CA LEU A 58 2.12 0.24 -6.13
C LEU A 58 0.99 0.49 -7.12
N SER A 59 1.10 -0.01 -8.35
CA SER A 59 0.07 0.08 -9.38
C SER A 59 -1.20 -0.69 -9.00
N ILE A 60 -1.05 -1.87 -8.41
CA ILE A 60 -2.18 -2.68 -7.91
C ILE A 60 -2.81 -1.99 -6.70
N LEU A 61 -1.98 -1.56 -5.74
CA LEU A 61 -2.47 -0.87 -4.55
C LEU A 61 -3.15 0.48 -4.88
N ALA A 62 -2.63 1.20 -5.87
CA ALA A 62 -3.21 2.43 -6.40
C ALA A 62 -4.59 2.18 -7.02
N THR A 63 -4.75 1.07 -7.75
CA THR A 63 -6.05 0.61 -8.26
C THR A 63 -7.02 0.35 -7.11
N TRP A 64 -6.62 -0.41 -6.08
CA TRP A 64 -7.48 -0.71 -4.93
C TRP A 64 -7.91 0.54 -4.16
N ARG A 65 -7.04 1.54 -4.06
CA ARG A 65 -7.39 2.82 -3.42
C ARG A 65 -8.53 3.53 -4.14
N VAL A 66 -8.55 3.50 -5.47
CA VAL A 66 -9.52 4.28 -6.27
C VAL A 66 -10.78 3.47 -6.58
N GLU A 67 -10.62 2.20 -6.93
CA GLU A 67 -11.72 1.33 -7.35
C GLU A 67 -12.33 0.52 -6.20
N GLY A 68 -11.63 0.45 -5.08
CA GLY A 68 -12.04 -0.29 -3.89
C GLY A 68 -11.18 -1.54 -3.65
N TRP A 69 -11.04 -1.88 -2.37
CA TRP A 69 -10.28 -3.04 -1.94
C TRP A 69 -11.01 -4.36 -2.24
N PRO A 70 -10.29 -5.45 -2.53
CA PRO A 70 -10.86 -6.78 -2.65
C PRO A 70 -11.74 -7.16 -1.46
N ARG A 71 -12.95 -7.64 -1.74
CA ARG A 71 -13.90 -8.02 -0.69
C ARG A 71 -13.75 -9.47 -0.24
N PHE A 72 -13.25 -10.33 -1.11
CA PHE A 72 -13.19 -11.77 -0.90
C PHE A 72 -11.74 -12.24 -0.94
N CYS A 73 -11.42 -13.19 -0.06
CA CYS A 73 -10.14 -13.87 -0.03
C CYS A 73 -9.94 -14.62 -1.35
N ALA A 74 -8.80 -14.42 -2.00
CA ALA A 74 -8.53 -15.08 -3.27
C ALA A 74 -8.38 -16.61 -3.13
N ASN A 75 -7.99 -17.10 -1.94
CA ASN A 75 -7.82 -18.54 -1.70
C ASN A 75 -9.14 -19.26 -1.27
N CYS A 76 -9.84 -18.77 -0.24
CA CYS A 76 -11.04 -19.44 0.30
C CYS A 76 -12.39 -18.79 -0.06
N MET A 77 -12.37 -17.67 -0.80
CA MET A 77 -13.57 -16.94 -1.23
C MET A 77 -14.45 -16.39 -0.09
N GLN A 78 -13.99 -16.44 1.15
CA GLN A 78 -14.67 -15.82 2.29
C GLN A 78 -14.47 -14.29 2.28
N ILE A 79 -15.39 -13.56 2.91
CA ILE A 79 -15.22 -12.11 3.09
C ILE A 79 -13.97 -11.85 3.94
N ILE A 80 -13.11 -10.94 3.47
CA ILE A 80 -11.93 -10.53 4.23
C ILE A 80 -12.37 -9.66 5.40
N ASN A 81 -12.00 -10.08 6.61
CA ASN A 81 -12.10 -9.26 7.80
C ASN A 81 -10.79 -8.50 7.99
N TYR A 82 -10.73 -7.25 7.54
CA TYR A 82 -9.53 -6.41 7.64
C TYR A 82 -9.10 -6.15 9.09
N ASP A 83 -10.01 -6.23 10.06
CA ASP A 83 -9.70 -6.10 11.49
C ASP A 83 -8.94 -7.32 12.04
N ASP A 84 -9.15 -8.51 11.46
CA ASP A 84 -8.40 -9.74 11.78
C ASP A 84 -7.03 -9.80 11.06
N GLY A 85 -6.73 -8.80 10.23
CA GLY A 85 -5.56 -8.75 9.36
C GLY A 85 -5.70 -9.59 8.08
N PHE A 86 -4.75 -9.40 7.18
CA PHE A 86 -4.65 -10.09 5.90
C PHE A 86 -3.17 -10.35 5.56
N VAL A 87 -2.95 -11.19 4.56
CA VAL A 87 -1.65 -11.41 3.91
C VAL A 87 -1.78 -11.18 2.41
N ILE A 88 -0.66 -10.89 1.75
CA ILE A 88 -0.57 -10.83 0.29
C ILE A 88 0.12 -12.12 -0.20
N LEU A 89 -0.48 -12.81 -1.16
CA LEU A 89 0.08 -13.97 -1.85
C LEU A 89 -0.12 -13.77 -3.34
N ASP A 90 0.95 -13.80 -4.14
CA ASP A 90 0.90 -13.59 -5.59
C ASP A 90 0.09 -12.35 -5.99
N GLU A 91 0.33 -11.21 -5.32
CA GLU A 91 -0.39 -9.93 -5.49
C GLU A 91 -1.88 -9.94 -5.10
N GLU A 92 -2.36 -11.04 -4.53
CA GLU A 92 -3.75 -11.19 -4.10
C GLU A 92 -3.92 -11.12 -2.58
N LEU A 93 -5.07 -10.61 -2.15
CA LEU A 93 -5.43 -10.53 -0.73
C LEU A 93 -5.99 -11.86 -0.22
N VAL A 94 -5.39 -12.36 0.87
CA VAL A 94 -5.75 -13.62 1.51
C VAL A 94 -5.97 -13.42 3.01
N CYS A 95 -6.99 -14.09 3.56
CA CYS A 95 -7.26 -14.07 5.00
C CYS A 95 -6.13 -14.73 5.80
N THR A 96 -5.85 -14.24 7.01
CA THR A 96 -4.84 -14.85 7.90
C THR A 96 -5.23 -16.24 8.42
N LYS A 97 -6.53 -16.53 8.50
CA LYS A 97 -7.10 -17.80 9.02
C LYS A 97 -7.64 -18.68 7.88
N CYS A 98 -7.01 -18.61 6.72
CA CYS A 98 -7.47 -19.30 5.52
C CYS A 98 -7.42 -20.82 5.62
#